data_AF-A0A7S1Q949-F1
#
_entry.id   AF-A0A7S1Q949-F1
#
_cell.length_a   1.000
_cell.length_b   1.000
_cell.length_c   1.000
_cell.angle_alpha   90.00
_cell.angle_beta   90.00
_cell.angle_gamma   90.00
#
_symmetry.space_group_name_H-M   'P 1'
#
loop_
_entity.id
_entity.type
_entity.pdbx_description
1 polymer ?
#
loop_
_entity_poly.entity_id
_entity_poly.type
_entity_poly.pdbx_seq_one_letter_code
_entity_poly.pdbx_strand_id
1 'polypeptide(L)'
;RRKFVRIGWNVAYDFNESDLKVSAKLLNLYLQKSHEMKELIPWETLRYLIGEAMYGGRVTDNYDRRILTTYLEEYMGDFLFDENVKFFFSRSGFDYECQLEGNVASYQQMIMTLPINQSPAVFGLHTNAEINYFMTSAKEIYAGLMAMQTGSGGDSGGMSREDFIEKTATDIQKKIPPEELKFLKDTVPTPLEVVLMQEIERFEALIKRMSYQLVDLK
;
A
#
# COMPACT_ATOMS: atom_id res chain seq x y z
N ARG A 1 -1.97 -8.17 -0.54
CA ARG A 1 -1.59 -6.77 -0.91
C ARG A 1 -0.80 -5.99 0.15
N ARG A 2 -0.93 -6.23 1.46
CA ARG A 2 -0.20 -5.48 2.53
C ARG A 2 1.32 -5.36 2.32
N LYS A 3 1.97 -6.40 1.75
CA LYS A 3 3.40 -6.41 1.43
C LYS A 3 3.84 -5.30 0.46
N PHE A 4 2.94 -4.79 -0.39
CA PHE A 4 3.27 -3.81 -1.43
C PHE A 4 3.05 -2.35 -1.00
N VAL A 5 2.87 -2.10 0.30
CA VAL A 5 2.75 -0.76 0.91
C VAL A 5 1.74 0.10 0.12
N ARG A 6 2.13 1.30 -0.32
CA ARG A 6 1.27 2.29 -1.00
C ARG A 6 0.72 1.83 -2.36
N ILE A 7 1.38 0.87 -3.01
CA ILE A 7 0.89 0.29 -4.27
C ILE A 7 -0.21 -0.75 -3.98
N GLY A 8 -0.17 -1.37 -2.80
CA GLY A 8 -1.17 -2.34 -2.36
C GLY A 8 -2.40 -1.67 -1.74
N TRP A 9 -2.17 -0.82 -0.74
CA TRP A 9 -3.20 -0.09 0.01
C TRP A 9 -2.65 1.30 0.38
N ASN A 10 -3.50 2.33 0.35
CA ASN A 10 -3.11 3.66 0.83
C ASN A 10 -2.83 3.66 2.33
N VAL A 11 -3.62 2.89 3.09
CA VAL A 11 -3.47 2.71 4.54
C VAL A 11 -3.21 1.24 4.87
N ALA A 12 -2.34 0.98 5.85
CA ALA A 12 -2.06 -0.37 6.31
C ALA A 12 -3.20 -0.90 7.20
N TYR A 13 -4.22 -1.50 6.59
CA TYR A 13 -5.32 -2.13 7.33
C TYR A 13 -4.92 -3.46 7.95
N ASP A 14 -5.49 -3.73 9.13
CA ASP A 14 -5.37 -5.01 9.81
C ASP A 14 -6.68 -5.79 9.68
N PHE A 15 -6.69 -6.71 8.70
CA PHE A 15 -7.80 -7.63 8.48
C PHE A 15 -7.70 -8.77 9.50
N ASN A 16 -8.72 -8.92 10.34
CA ASN A 16 -8.67 -9.87 11.43
C ASN A 16 -9.31 -11.21 11.05
N GLU A 17 -8.90 -12.28 11.72
CA GLU A 17 -9.45 -13.63 11.50
C GLU A 17 -10.92 -13.71 11.94
N SER A 18 -11.32 -12.88 12.90
CA SER A 18 -12.71 -12.76 13.34
C SER A 18 -13.62 -12.26 12.22
N ASP A 19 -13.20 -11.27 11.44
CA ASP A 19 -13.98 -10.75 10.32
C ASP A 19 -14.15 -11.82 9.24
N LEU A 20 -13.09 -12.60 8.97
CA LEU A 20 -13.13 -13.73 8.04
C LEU A 20 -14.11 -14.81 8.50
N LYS A 21 -14.05 -15.20 9.78
CA LYS A 21 -14.95 -16.21 10.36
C LYS A 21 -16.41 -15.78 10.30
N VAL A 22 -16.70 -14.52 10.59
CA VAL A 22 -18.08 -13.99 10.51
C VAL A 22 -18.54 -13.91 9.06
N SER A 23 -17.69 -13.44 8.14
CA SER A 23 -18.00 -13.39 6.70
C SER A 23 -18.26 -14.78 6.12
N ALA A 24 -17.48 -15.80 6.52
CA ALA A 24 -17.70 -17.18 6.10
C ALA A 24 -19.01 -17.78 6.65
N LYS A 25 -19.36 -17.47 7.91
CA LYS A 25 -20.66 -17.87 8.49
C LYS A 25 -21.83 -17.21 7.76
N LEU A 26 -21.69 -15.92 7.44
CA LEU A 26 -22.69 -15.17 6.69
C LEU A 26 -22.88 -15.76 5.29
N LEU A 27 -21.79 -16.02 4.59
CA LEU A 27 -21.82 -16.67 3.28
C LEU A 27 -22.54 -18.02 3.35
N ASN A 28 -22.19 -18.87 4.31
CA ASN A 28 -22.82 -20.18 4.49
C ASN A 28 -24.33 -20.06 4.75
N LEU A 29 -24.75 -19.13 5.61
CA LEU A 29 -26.16 -18.90 5.92
C LEU A 29 -26.98 -18.53 4.67
N TYR A 30 -26.48 -17.61 3.85
CA TYR A 30 -27.17 -17.17 2.64
C TYR A 30 -27.16 -18.26 1.55
N LEU A 31 -26.05 -18.98 1.37
CA LEU A 31 -25.97 -20.08 0.41
C LEU A 31 -26.92 -21.22 0.80
N GLN A 32 -26.97 -21.59 2.08
CA GLN A 32 -27.89 -22.62 2.57
C GLN A 32 -29.35 -22.20 2.37
N LYS A 33 -29.70 -20.95 2.71
CA LYS A 33 -31.05 -20.43 2.48
C LYS A 33 -31.42 -20.43 1.00
N SER A 34 -30.51 -19.99 0.13
CA SER A 34 -30.71 -20.01 -1.33
C SER A 34 -30.95 -21.44 -1.84
N HIS A 35 -30.19 -22.41 -1.31
CA HIS A 35 -30.34 -23.82 -1.66
C HIS A 35 -31.69 -24.39 -1.20
N GLU A 36 -32.09 -24.12 0.05
CA GLU A 36 -33.36 -24.56 0.62
C GLU A 36 -34.57 -23.97 -0.13
N MET A 37 -34.50 -22.68 -0.48
CA MET A 37 -35.57 -21.96 -1.19
C MET A 37 -35.52 -22.15 -2.71
N LYS A 38 -34.48 -22.79 -3.25
CA LYS A 38 -34.19 -22.90 -4.70
C LYS A 38 -34.19 -21.55 -5.43
N GLU A 39 -33.72 -20.52 -4.75
CA GLU A 39 -33.57 -19.17 -5.30
C GLU A 39 -32.14 -18.97 -5.83
N LEU A 40 -31.99 -17.98 -6.71
CA LEU A 40 -30.68 -17.54 -7.18
C LEU A 40 -29.88 -16.93 -6.03
N ILE A 41 -28.56 -17.11 -6.05
CA ILE A 41 -27.67 -16.59 -5.02
C ILE A 41 -27.67 -15.05 -5.10
N PRO A 42 -28.01 -14.33 -4.01
CA PRO A 42 -28.06 -12.88 -4.02
C PRO A 42 -26.65 -12.29 -3.87
N TRP A 43 -25.87 -12.33 -4.95
CA TRP A 43 -24.47 -11.86 -4.95
C TRP A 43 -24.33 -10.39 -4.59
N GLU A 44 -25.23 -9.52 -5.05
CA GLU A 44 -25.21 -8.09 -4.70
C GLU A 44 -25.30 -7.87 -3.19
N THR A 45 -26.24 -8.56 -2.54
CA THR A 45 -26.41 -8.52 -1.09
C THR A 45 -25.19 -9.06 -0.37
N LEU A 46 -24.64 -10.19 -0.83
CA LEU A 46 -23.43 -10.78 -0.25
C LEU A 46 -22.22 -9.86 -0.36
N ARG A 47 -21.99 -9.27 -1.55
CA ARG A 47 -20.90 -8.32 -1.80
C ARG A 47 -21.06 -7.07 -0.93
N TYR A 48 -22.28 -6.55 -0.78
CA TYR A 48 -22.55 -5.42 0.10
C TYR A 48 -22.29 -5.75 1.57
N LEU A 49 -22.80 -6.88 2.06
CA LEU A 49 -22.62 -7.25 3.46
C LEU A 49 -21.14 -7.52 3.80
N ILE A 50 -20.42 -8.25 2.95
CA ILE A 50 -19.01 -8.54 3.19
C ILE A 50 -18.16 -7.27 2.97
N GLY A 51 -18.36 -6.57 1.86
CA GLY A 51 -17.58 -5.39 1.48
C GLY A 51 -17.82 -4.19 2.38
N GLU A 52 -19.08 -3.75 2.53
CA GLU A 52 -19.41 -2.53 3.27
C GLU A 52 -19.61 -2.80 4.76
N ALA A 53 -20.36 -3.84 5.14
CA ALA A 53 -20.70 -4.05 6.55
C ALA A 53 -19.57 -4.70 7.35
N MET A 54 -18.92 -5.75 6.82
CA MET A 54 -17.85 -6.46 7.54
C MET A 54 -16.50 -5.76 7.41
N TYR A 55 -16.07 -5.45 6.18
CA TYR A 55 -14.75 -4.89 5.91
C TYR A 55 -14.77 -3.36 5.74
N GLY A 56 -15.91 -2.75 5.37
CA GLY A 56 -16.02 -1.32 5.06
C GLY A 56 -15.85 -0.42 6.28
N GLY A 57 -16.17 -0.91 7.48
CA GLY A 57 -15.86 -0.22 8.74
C GLY A 57 -14.36 -0.12 9.04
N ARG A 58 -13.53 -0.99 8.44
CA ARG A 58 -12.06 -0.98 8.60
C ARG A 58 -11.38 -0.17 7.51
N VAL A 59 -11.90 -0.25 6.29
CA VAL A 59 -11.35 0.47 5.13
C VAL A 59 -11.91 1.88 5.10
N THR A 60 -11.10 2.84 5.54
CA THR A 60 -11.50 4.24 5.69
C THR A 60 -11.28 5.06 4.43
N ASP A 61 -10.32 4.70 3.59
CA ASP A 61 -10.03 5.42 2.34
C ASP A 61 -10.96 4.98 1.20
N ASN A 62 -11.47 5.95 0.43
CA ASN A 62 -12.43 5.69 -0.64
C ASN A 62 -11.81 4.92 -1.82
N TYR A 63 -10.52 5.15 -2.12
CA TYR A 63 -9.85 4.43 -3.20
C TYR A 63 -9.56 2.98 -2.80
N ASP A 64 -9.15 2.77 -1.55
CA ASP A 64 -8.99 1.42 -1.00
C ASP A 64 -10.34 0.68 -0.96
N ARG A 65 -11.43 1.35 -0.60
CA ARG A 65 -12.77 0.76 -0.62
C ARG A 65 -13.18 0.33 -2.03
N ARG A 66 -12.90 1.15 -3.04
CA ARG A 66 -13.12 0.79 -4.45
C ARG A 66 -12.37 -0.49 -4.83
N ILE A 67 -11.11 -0.64 -4.42
CA ILE A 67 -10.32 -1.87 -4.67
C ILE A 67 -11.00 -3.08 -4.02
N LEU A 68 -11.45 -2.95 -2.77
CA LEU A 68 -12.15 -4.01 -2.07
C LEU A 68 -13.44 -4.43 -2.80
N THR A 69 -14.24 -3.48 -3.24
CA THR A 69 -15.48 -3.75 -4.01
C THR A 69 -15.16 -4.46 -5.32
N THR A 70 -14.15 -3.99 -6.07
CA THR A 70 -13.74 -4.63 -7.32
C THR A 70 -13.30 -6.08 -7.10
N TYR A 71 -12.58 -6.37 -6.02
CA TYR A 71 -12.24 -7.76 -5.68
C TYR A 71 -13.46 -8.64 -5.42
N LEU A 72 -14.46 -8.10 -4.72
CA LEU A 72 -15.68 -8.85 -4.42
C LEU A 72 -16.50 -9.08 -5.70
N GLU A 73 -16.51 -8.13 -6.63
CA GLU A 73 -17.14 -8.30 -7.95
C GLU A 73 -16.41 -9.34 -8.82
N GLU A 74 -15.09 -9.34 -8.81
CA GLU A 74 -14.26 -10.24 -9.62
C GLU A 74 -14.21 -11.68 -9.06
N TYR A 75 -14.42 -11.87 -7.76
CA TYR A 75 -14.36 -13.19 -7.11
C TYR A 75 -15.69 -13.72 -6.60
N MET A 76 -16.79 -12.97 -6.68
CA MET A 76 -18.12 -13.43 -6.27
C MET A 76 -19.15 -13.21 -7.38
N GLY A 77 -19.55 -14.30 -8.05
CA GLY A 77 -20.61 -14.29 -9.04
C GLY A 77 -20.89 -15.67 -9.63
N ASP A 78 -21.93 -15.75 -10.45
CA ASP A 78 -22.38 -17.01 -11.06
C ASP A 78 -21.37 -17.59 -12.06
N PHE A 79 -20.48 -16.76 -12.60
CA PHE A 79 -19.40 -17.19 -13.51
C PHE A 79 -18.46 -18.22 -12.87
N LEU A 80 -18.44 -18.33 -11.53
CA LEU A 80 -17.67 -19.36 -10.82
C LEU A 80 -18.19 -20.77 -11.12
N PHE A 81 -19.47 -20.90 -11.44
CA PHE A 81 -20.16 -22.18 -11.64
C PHE A 81 -20.39 -22.49 -13.13
N ASP A 82 -19.80 -21.72 -14.04
CA ASP A 82 -19.94 -21.98 -15.47
C ASP A 82 -19.14 -23.24 -15.87
N GLU A 83 -19.85 -24.27 -16.35
CA GLU A 83 -19.24 -25.51 -16.83
C GLU A 83 -18.49 -25.33 -18.17
N ASN A 84 -18.82 -24.29 -18.94
CA ASN A 84 -18.25 -24.07 -20.27
C ASN A 84 -16.93 -23.30 -20.23
N VAL A 85 -16.76 -22.44 -19.22
CA VAL A 85 -15.57 -21.58 -19.07
C VAL A 85 -15.03 -21.71 -17.66
N LYS A 86 -13.92 -22.45 -17.52
CA LYS A 86 -13.21 -22.52 -16.24
C LYS A 86 -12.72 -21.14 -15.82
N PHE A 87 -13.08 -20.75 -14.59
CA PHE A 87 -12.61 -19.52 -13.97
C PHE A 87 -11.21 -19.70 -13.38
N PHE A 88 -10.33 -18.72 -13.62
CA PHE A 88 -8.99 -18.66 -13.07
C PHE A 88 -8.81 -17.34 -12.32
N PHE A 89 -8.38 -17.42 -11.06
CA PHE A 89 -8.13 -16.25 -10.21
C PHE A 89 -6.93 -15.41 -10.70
N SER A 90 -5.97 -16.06 -11.35
CA SER A 90 -4.86 -15.42 -12.05
C SER A 90 -4.25 -16.41 -13.04
N ARG A 91 -3.62 -15.90 -14.11
CA ARG A 91 -2.85 -16.68 -15.10
C ARG A 91 -1.41 -16.19 -15.21
N SER A 92 -0.79 -15.91 -14.06
CA SER A 92 0.52 -15.28 -13.98
C SER A 92 1.63 -16.32 -13.83
N GLY A 93 1.93 -17.06 -14.90
CA GLY A 93 2.93 -18.15 -14.92
C GLY A 93 2.49 -19.45 -14.23
N PHE A 94 1.37 -19.42 -13.51
CA PHE A 94 0.66 -20.57 -12.97
C PHE A 94 -0.85 -20.28 -13.11
N ASP A 95 -1.63 -21.32 -13.39
CA ASP A 95 -3.08 -21.22 -13.53
C ASP A 95 -3.74 -21.46 -12.17
N TYR A 96 -4.14 -20.37 -11.52
CA TYR A 96 -4.78 -20.43 -10.20
C TYR A 96 -6.25 -20.75 -10.38
N GLU A 97 -6.60 -22.03 -10.38
CA GLU A 97 -7.98 -22.51 -10.42
C GLU A 97 -8.46 -22.94 -9.02
N CYS A 98 -9.77 -22.95 -8.83
CA CYS A 98 -10.41 -23.58 -7.67
C CYS A 98 -11.27 -24.74 -8.15
N GLN A 99 -11.07 -25.91 -7.56
CA GLN A 99 -11.94 -27.06 -7.76
C GLN A 99 -13.26 -26.80 -7.04
N LEU A 100 -14.37 -26.80 -7.77
CA LEU A 100 -15.71 -26.55 -7.21
C LEU A 100 -16.19 -27.69 -6.30
N GLU A 101 -15.75 -28.91 -6.60
CA GLU A 101 -16.12 -30.11 -5.85
C GLU A 101 -14.87 -30.82 -5.35
N GLY A 102 -14.82 -31.11 -4.05
CA GLY A 102 -13.68 -31.78 -3.44
C GLY A 102 -13.86 -32.02 -1.94
N ASN A 103 -13.17 -33.05 -1.44
CA ASN A 103 -12.99 -33.23 0.00
C ASN A 103 -11.85 -32.32 0.49
N VAL A 104 -11.78 -32.06 1.80
CA VAL A 104 -10.72 -31.27 2.45
C VAL A 104 -9.32 -31.72 2.01
N ALA A 105 -9.09 -33.03 1.86
CA ALA A 105 -7.82 -33.57 1.41
C ALA A 105 -7.45 -33.14 -0.04
N SER A 106 -8.43 -33.00 -0.94
CA SER A 106 -8.20 -32.55 -2.32
C SER A 106 -7.80 -31.08 -2.34
N TYR A 107 -8.47 -30.24 -1.54
CA TYR A 107 -8.10 -28.84 -1.38
C TYR A 107 -6.70 -28.67 -0.79
N GLN A 108 -6.31 -29.51 0.18
CA GLN A 108 -4.96 -29.50 0.75
C GLN A 108 -3.91 -29.86 -0.30
N GLN A 109 -4.16 -30.89 -1.12
CA GLN A 109 -3.26 -31.27 -2.20
C GLN A 109 -3.12 -30.15 -3.24
N MET A 110 -4.21 -29.50 -3.63
CA MET A 110 -4.16 -28.34 -4.53
C MET A 110 -3.30 -27.22 -3.95
N ILE A 111 -3.46 -26.86 -2.67
CA ILE A 111 -2.63 -25.83 -2.03
C ILE A 111 -1.14 -26.20 -2.08
N MET A 112 -0.80 -27.48 -1.94
CA MET A 112 0.60 -27.95 -2.05
C MET A 112 1.17 -27.85 -3.46
N THR A 113 0.34 -27.83 -4.50
CA THR A 113 0.80 -27.65 -5.89
C THR A 113 1.10 -26.19 -6.24
N LEU A 114 0.63 -25.23 -5.43
CA LEU A 114 0.82 -23.81 -5.70
C LEU A 114 2.30 -23.42 -5.57
N PRO A 115 2.80 -22.51 -6.43
CA PRO A 115 4.19 -22.08 -6.38
C PRO A 115 4.50 -21.37 -5.06
N ILE A 116 5.72 -21.56 -4.53
CA ILE A 116 6.14 -20.89 -3.28
C ILE A 116 6.26 -19.37 -3.50
N ASN A 117 6.78 -18.98 -4.66
CA ASN A 117 6.94 -17.58 -5.05
C ASN A 117 5.76 -17.15 -5.93
N GLN A 118 5.04 -16.15 -5.44
CA GLN A 118 3.79 -15.67 -6.03
C GLN A 118 4.03 -14.32 -6.68
N SER A 119 3.74 -14.21 -7.98
CA SER A 119 3.88 -12.94 -8.71
C SER A 119 2.92 -11.88 -8.16
N PRO A 120 3.28 -10.58 -8.14
CA PRO A 120 2.34 -9.51 -7.78
C PRO A 120 1.07 -9.49 -8.64
N ALA A 121 1.14 -10.01 -9.86
CA ALA A 121 0.01 -10.10 -10.78
C ALA A 121 -1.13 -11.01 -10.27
N VAL A 122 -0.84 -11.95 -9.35
CA VAL A 122 -1.87 -12.72 -8.64
C VAL A 122 -2.75 -11.81 -7.77
N PHE A 123 -2.22 -10.67 -7.32
CA PHE A 123 -2.96 -9.66 -6.58
C PHE A 123 -3.48 -8.52 -7.49
N GLY A 124 -3.51 -8.69 -8.80
CA GLY A 124 -3.90 -7.63 -9.73
C GLY A 124 -2.94 -6.44 -9.72
N LEU A 125 -1.66 -6.66 -9.39
CA LEU A 125 -0.61 -5.65 -9.44
C LEU A 125 0.37 -5.92 -10.59
N HIS A 126 0.91 -4.85 -11.18
CA HIS A 126 1.96 -4.99 -12.18
C HIS A 126 3.22 -5.62 -11.56
N THR A 127 3.97 -6.42 -12.33
CA THR A 127 5.19 -7.12 -11.90
C THR A 127 6.23 -6.19 -11.28
N ASN A 128 6.34 -4.96 -11.79
CA ASN A 128 7.17 -3.88 -11.21
C ASN A 128 6.93 -3.59 -9.71
N ALA A 129 5.77 -3.96 -9.15
CA ALA A 129 5.52 -3.83 -7.72
C ALA A 129 6.50 -4.67 -6.88
N GLU A 130 7.01 -5.77 -7.45
CA GLU A 130 8.01 -6.64 -6.81
C GLU A 130 9.36 -5.93 -6.64
N ILE A 131 9.77 -5.14 -7.64
CA ILE A 131 11.03 -4.39 -7.62
C ILE A 131 11.05 -3.42 -6.43
N ASN A 132 9.95 -2.68 -6.21
CA ASN A 132 9.83 -1.76 -5.09
C ASN A 132 9.85 -2.47 -3.74
N TYR A 133 9.21 -3.64 -3.65
CA TYR A 133 9.25 -4.47 -2.45
C TYR A 133 10.68 -4.90 -2.12
N PHE A 134 11.40 -5.50 -3.07
CA PHE A 134 12.79 -5.92 -2.85
C PHE A 134 13.74 -4.76 -2.56
N MET A 135 13.56 -3.61 -3.23
CA MET A 135 14.36 -2.41 -2.96
C MET A 135 14.14 -1.91 -1.52
N THR A 136 12.90 -1.96 -1.03
CA THR A 136 12.57 -1.53 0.34
C THR A 136 13.16 -2.50 1.35
N SER A 137 12.97 -3.82 1.17
CA SER A 137 13.57 -4.83 2.04
C SER A 137 15.10 -4.76 2.06
N ALA A 138 15.75 -4.52 0.92
CA ALA A 138 17.19 -4.33 0.85
C ALA A 138 17.65 -3.09 1.64
N LYS A 139 16.91 -1.98 1.56
CA LYS A 139 17.18 -0.77 2.37
C LYS A 139 17.01 -1.03 3.86
N GLU A 140 15.98 -1.78 4.26
CA GLU A 140 15.75 -2.16 5.65
C GLU A 140 16.88 -3.03 6.20
N ILE A 141 17.34 -4.02 5.42
CA ILE A 141 18.49 -4.86 5.78
C ILE A 141 19.76 -4.01 5.91
N TYR A 142 20.00 -3.10 4.95
CA TYR A 142 21.16 -2.21 5.00
C TYR A 142 21.11 -1.27 6.20
N ALA A 143 19.96 -0.68 6.50
CA ALA A 143 19.76 0.15 7.68
C ALA A 143 19.98 -0.66 8.98
N GLY A 144 19.50 -1.91 9.03
CA GLY A 144 19.74 -2.82 10.14
C GLY A 144 21.22 -3.16 10.32
N LEU A 145 21.94 -3.41 9.22
CA LEU A 145 23.39 -3.65 9.24
C LEU A 145 24.15 -2.41 9.75
N MET A 146 23.80 -1.23 9.26
CA MET A 146 24.39 0.04 9.74
C MET A 146 24.09 0.28 11.22
N ALA A 147 22.90 -0.09 11.71
CA ALA A 147 22.54 0.05 13.12
C ALA A 147 23.28 -0.98 14.02
N MET A 148 23.55 -2.17 13.51
CA MET A 148 24.36 -3.19 14.19
C MET A 148 25.85 -2.87 14.21
N GLN A 149 26.32 -1.97 13.35
CA GLN A 149 27.69 -1.46 13.40
C GLN A 149 27.85 -0.59 14.67
N THR A 150 28.13 -1.24 15.79
CA THR A 150 28.52 -0.58 17.05
C THR A 150 29.77 0.24 16.76
N GLY A 151 29.73 1.54 17.07
CA GLY A 151 30.77 2.54 16.77
C GLY A 151 32.09 2.35 17.52
N SER A 152 32.67 1.16 17.46
CA SER A 152 33.94 0.81 18.10
C SER A 152 34.66 -0.24 17.26
N GLY A 153 35.12 0.17 16.09
CA GLY A 153 35.99 -0.61 15.20
C GLY A 153 36.63 0.36 14.23
N GLY A 154 37.86 0.75 14.52
CA GLY A 154 38.54 1.89 13.90
C GLY A 154 38.79 1.72 12.41
N ASP A 155 38.68 2.85 11.71
CA ASP A 155 39.41 3.10 10.48
C ASP A 155 39.88 4.56 10.49
N SER A 156 41.17 4.74 10.76
CA SER A 156 41.85 6.04 10.85
C SER A 156 42.24 6.54 9.47
N GLY A 157 41.29 6.62 8.54
CA GLY A 157 41.56 6.98 7.15
C GLY A 157 40.39 7.56 6.33
N GLY A 158 39.15 7.52 6.83
CA GLY A 158 37.98 8.14 6.19
C GLY A 158 37.63 9.50 6.82
N MET A 159 36.94 10.38 6.06
CA MET A 159 36.32 11.60 6.61
C MET A 159 35.54 11.23 7.88
N SER A 160 35.75 11.99 8.97
CA SER A 160 34.97 11.80 10.18
C SER A 160 33.48 12.02 9.89
N ARG A 161 32.62 11.42 10.71
CA ARG A 161 31.17 11.59 10.57
C ARG A 161 30.80 13.07 10.69
N GLU A 162 31.50 13.79 11.55
CA GLU A 162 31.40 15.21 11.81
C GLU A 162 31.79 16.03 10.58
N ASP A 163 32.95 15.75 9.95
CA ASP A 163 33.38 16.42 8.72
C ASP A 163 32.40 16.21 7.56
N PHE A 164 31.81 15.00 7.48
CA PHE A 164 30.81 14.69 6.45
C PHE A 164 29.51 15.46 6.67
N ILE A 165 29.07 15.59 7.93
CA ILE A 165 27.89 16.37 8.31
C ILE A 165 28.14 17.86 8.02
N GLU A 166 29.30 18.40 8.39
CA GLU A 166 29.64 19.81 8.16
C GLU A 166 29.72 20.15 6.66
N LYS A 167 30.34 19.26 5.87
CA LYS A 167 30.39 19.41 4.41
C LYS A 167 29.00 19.37 3.79
N THR A 168 28.16 18.42 4.21
CA THR A 168 26.78 18.29 3.73
C THR A 168 25.93 19.51 4.12
N ALA A 169 26.06 19.98 5.37
CA ALA A 169 25.36 21.18 5.85
C ALA A 169 25.78 22.42 5.05
N THR A 170 27.06 22.57 4.76
CA THR A 170 27.59 23.67 3.95
C THR A 170 27.09 23.61 2.49
N ASP A 171 27.01 22.41 1.90
CA ASP A 171 26.48 22.23 0.55
C ASP A 171 24.98 22.50 0.47
N ILE A 172 24.20 22.13 1.49
CA ILE A 172 22.77 22.48 1.59
C ILE A 172 22.62 24.00 1.72
N GLN A 173 23.40 24.64 2.59
CA GLN A 173 23.31 26.10 2.80
C GLN A 173 23.61 26.88 1.52
N LYS A 174 24.55 26.43 0.68
CA LYS A 174 24.84 27.05 -0.62
C LYS A 174 23.70 26.93 -1.63
N LYS A 175 22.86 25.90 -1.51
CA LYS A 175 21.71 25.67 -2.41
C LYS A 175 20.45 26.41 -1.98
N ILE A 176 20.42 26.95 -0.75
CA ILE A 176 19.29 27.76 -0.29
C ILE A 176 19.32 29.10 -1.02
N PRO A 177 18.23 29.50 -1.70
CA PRO A 177 18.17 30.80 -2.37
C PRO A 177 18.31 31.93 -1.32
N PRO A 178 19.19 32.93 -1.56
CA PRO A 178 19.47 34.00 -0.60
C PRO A 178 18.43 35.12 -0.60
N GLU A 179 17.54 35.18 -1.59
CA GLU A 179 16.58 36.28 -1.74
C GLU A 179 15.22 35.93 -1.12
N GLU A 180 14.70 36.87 -0.31
CA GLU A 180 13.29 36.93 0.06
C GLU A 180 12.46 36.96 -1.22
N LEU A 181 11.55 35.99 -1.40
CA LEU A 181 10.68 35.90 -2.57
C LEU A 181 9.61 36.99 -2.46
N LYS A 182 9.96 38.22 -2.80
CA LYS A 182 9.03 39.34 -2.69
C LYS A 182 8.08 39.38 -3.87
N PHE A 183 6.86 38.92 -3.66
CA PHE A 183 5.74 39.22 -4.55
C PHE A 183 5.15 40.58 -4.15
N LEU A 184 5.60 41.65 -4.78
CA LEU A 184 5.08 43.01 -4.58
C LEU A 184 4.00 43.31 -5.62
N LYS A 185 2.81 43.71 -5.16
CA LYS A 185 1.76 44.24 -6.03
C LYS A 185 1.02 45.42 -5.39
N ASP A 186 0.76 46.44 -6.20
CA ASP A 186 0.10 47.70 -5.80
C ASP A 186 -1.44 47.68 -5.97
N THR A 187 -2.05 46.54 -6.26
CA THR A 187 -3.50 46.41 -6.57
C THR A 187 -4.17 45.32 -5.73
N VAL A 188 -5.52 45.32 -5.70
CA VAL A 188 -6.32 44.31 -4.99
C VAL A 188 -5.99 42.91 -5.54
N PRO A 189 -5.46 41.98 -4.71
CA PRO A 189 -4.97 40.69 -5.18
C PRO A 189 -6.13 39.73 -5.52
N THR A 190 -5.93 38.94 -6.57
CA THR A 190 -6.84 37.85 -6.95
C THR A 190 -6.69 36.64 -6.00
N PRO A 191 -7.68 35.73 -5.92
CA PRO A 191 -7.61 34.58 -5.01
C PRO A 191 -6.37 33.69 -5.18
N LEU A 192 -5.87 33.51 -6.41
CA LEU A 192 -4.64 32.75 -6.67
C LEU A 192 -3.39 33.48 -6.17
N GLU A 193 -3.37 34.81 -6.27
CA GLU A 193 -2.26 35.63 -5.77
C GLU A 193 -2.24 35.67 -4.24
N VAL A 194 -3.40 35.60 -3.58
CA VAL A 194 -3.48 35.45 -2.12
C VAL A 194 -2.87 34.12 -1.67
N VAL A 195 -3.17 33.01 -2.36
CA VAL A 195 -2.55 31.71 -2.07
C VAL A 195 -1.05 31.76 -2.31
N LEU A 196 -0.60 32.38 -3.40
CA LEU A 196 0.82 32.54 -3.70
C LEU A 196 1.55 33.32 -2.59
N MET A 197 0.97 34.43 -2.10
CA MET A 197 1.54 35.19 -1.00
C MET A 197 1.64 34.35 0.29
N GLN A 198 0.62 33.55 0.61
CA GLN A 198 0.66 32.65 1.77
C GLN A 198 1.73 31.55 1.63
N GLU A 199 1.88 30.96 0.44
CA GLU A 199 2.91 29.96 0.19
C GLU A 199 4.31 30.55 0.25
N ILE A 200 4.50 31.78 -0.25
CA ILE A 200 5.75 32.53 -0.13
C ILE A 200 6.09 32.78 1.35
N GLU A 201 5.15 33.28 2.14
CA GLU A 201 5.36 33.55 3.57
C GLU A 201 5.76 32.28 4.33
N ARG A 202 5.08 31.15 4.05
CA ARG A 202 5.42 29.83 4.62
C ARG A 202 6.80 29.35 4.20
N PHE A 203 7.15 29.54 2.93
CA PHE A 203 8.45 29.15 2.39
C PHE A 203 9.58 29.99 2.98
N GLU A 204 9.37 31.30 3.16
CA GLU A 204 10.34 32.18 3.85
C GLU A 204 10.54 31.79 5.31
N ALA A 205 9.46 31.47 6.03
CA ALA A 205 9.55 30.98 7.41
C ALA A 205 10.35 29.67 7.49
N LEU A 206 10.17 28.77 6.53
CA LEU A 206 10.95 27.53 6.43
C LEU A 206 12.43 27.81 6.13
N ILE A 207 12.73 28.68 5.16
CA ILE A 207 14.11 29.06 4.81
C ILE A 207 14.83 29.66 6.02
N LYS A 208 14.20 30.62 6.71
CA LYS A 208 14.77 31.26 7.92
C LYS A 208 15.07 30.24 9.01
N ARG A 209 14.19 29.25 9.21
CA ARG A 209 14.42 28.18 10.19
C ARG A 209 15.54 27.24 9.75
N MET A 210 15.60 26.85 8.48
CA MET A 210 16.66 26.02 7.93
C MET A 210 18.03 26.71 8.02
N SER A 211 18.11 28.01 7.69
CA SER A 211 19.36 28.76 7.77
C SER A 211 19.88 28.85 9.21
N TYR A 212 18.99 29.03 10.19
CA TYR A 212 19.37 29.06 11.61
C TYR A 212 19.87 27.68 12.08
N GLN A 213 19.14 26.61 11.76
CA GLN A 213 19.49 25.25 12.17
C GLN A 213 20.77 24.74 11.51
N LEU A 214 21.03 25.10 10.25
CA LEU A 214 22.25 24.71 9.54
C LEU A 214 23.49 25.46 10.03
N VAL A 215 23.34 26.66 10.60
CA VAL A 215 24.44 27.38 11.26
C VAL A 215 24.75 26.77 12.62
N ASP A 216 23.73 26.35 13.38
CA ASP A 216 23.91 25.69 14.69
C ASP A 216 24.52 24.27 14.58
N LEU A 217 24.42 23.65 13.40
CA LEU A 217 24.98 22.33 13.11
C LEU A 217 26.47 22.36 12.72
N LYS A 218 27.04 23.53 12.46
CA LYS A 218 28.48 23.74 12.23
C LYS A 218 29.18 24.03 13.55
#